data_AF-A0A2E9ZFG1-F1
#
_entry.id   AF-A0A2E9ZFG1-F1
#
_cell.length_a   1.000
_cell.length_b   1.000
_cell.length_c   1.000
_cell.angle_alpha   90.00
_cell.angle_beta   90.00
_cell.angle_gamma   90.00
#
_symmetry.space_group_name_H-M   'P 1'
#
loop_
_entity.id
_entity.type
_entity.pdbx_description
1 polymer ?
#
loop_
_entity_poly.entity_id
_entity_poly.type
_entity_poly.pdbx_seq_one_letter_code
_entity_poly.pdbx_strand_id
1 'polypeptide(L)'
;MDGSTLLYRNAEAPKLFITAFKFNNSAISACGSALVAALLLTGCGQEPAQISETGPEPGEPGDSASVLRARLLTGEQYANTITHVFGADISDSVFPPIPPMDRTDGLLASGAAFVGVTSDQISQIQLAAASIAAKVVDEEHRDFLIPCQPESTTEADLACAGLFLGETGRLLYRRPLEESRLVELAEIAGHAADQTEDFYEGLALALEAVLISPEAIFIVDRSEPDPDRPGQQRLDSYSLASRLSFFLWNGPPDDRLLRAAENGELQTPEGLTHAVDRLLSSPRLEAGMRAFFDDLLVFDEFNSLAKDPLVYPMVTGATLADAREQTLRTIIDHLLTQEADYRDLFTTRKTFMSMPLAVVYGTPTSDGWVPHEFEEDSPRIGLLTHVSFLAANSHAVRSSPTLRGRALRERFLCQKVPEPPPDVDFSALEEAEDATTARERLEVHRTNPTCAGCHYLMDPMGLSLENFDGAGRFRETENGAELDISGELDGIPYDDINGLAMAMRNHPRLSSCLINRLYAYGTGGPVSLRFDREILGWFEDRFVAKEYKMRALLRDLALSQAFSAVRSDESPAIIGAGSGAPARNPESQ
;
A
#
# COMPACT_ATOMS: atom_id res chain seq x y z
N MET A 1 -26.47 20.33 -50.31
CA MET A 1 -26.17 19.17 -51.18
C MET A 1 -24.81 18.66 -50.72
N ASP A 2 -24.61 17.65 -49.89
CA ASP A 2 -25.41 16.65 -49.15
C ASP A 2 -24.65 16.47 -47.81
N GLY A 3 -25.22 16.21 -46.63
CA GLY A 3 -26.45 15.50 -46.33
C GLY A 3 -26.14 14.04 -45.95
N SER A 4 -25.52 13.78 -44.79
CA SER A 4 -25.42 12.42 -44.22
C SER A 4 -25.29 12.45 -42.70
N THR A 5 -26.44 12.29 -42.08
CA THR A 5 -26.73 12.09 -40.66
C THR A 5 -26.29 10.69 -40.22
N LEU A 6 -25.57 10.56 -39.10
CA LEU A 6 -25.36 9.28 -38.42
C LEU A 6 -25.91 9.37 -37.00
N LEU A 7 -26.95 8.57 -36.79
CA LEU A 7 -27.76 8.46 -35.59
C LEU A 7 -27.01 7.70 -34.48
N TYR A 8 -26.92 8.30 -33.31
CA TYR A 8 -26.61 7.60 -32.05
C TYR A 8 -27.76 6.63 -31.72
N ARG A 9 -27.45 5.34 -31.61
CA ARG A 9 -28.36 4.33 -31.05
C ARG A 9 -28.03 4.12 -29.58
N ASN A 10 -29.04 4.37 -28.74
CA ASN A 10 -29.08 4.02 -27.33
C ASN A 10 -28.82 2.52 -27.12
N ALA A 11 -27.84 2.20 -26.26
CA ALA A 11 -27.65 0.85 -25.73
C ALA A 11 -28.38 0.74 -24.38
N GLU A 12 -29.41 -0.10 -24.35
CA GLU A 12 -30.17 -0.44 -23.15
C GLU A 12 -29.36 -1.36 -22.22
N ALA A 13 -29.47 -1.11 -20.91
CA ALA A 13 -28.85 -1.88 -19.83
C ALA A 13 -29.39 -3.33 -19.75
N PRO A 14 -28.56 -4.33 -19.37
CA PRO A 14 -29.04 -5.70 -19.20
C PRO A 14 -29.77 -5.88 -17.86
N LYS A 15 -31.00 -6.42 -17.94
CA LYS A 15 -31.82 -6.81 -16.79
C LYS A 15 -31.30 -8.10 -16.15
N LEU A 16 -31.07 -8.07 -14.84
CA LEU A 16 -30.83 -9.23 -13.97
C LEU A 16 -32.03 -10.20 -14.03
N PHE A 17 -31.79 -11.45 -14.40
CA PHE A 17 -32.73 -12.56 -14.22
C PHE A 17 -32.47 -13.23 -12.86
N ILE A 18 -33.33 -12.97 -11.88
CA ILE A 18 -33.39 -13.71 -10.62
C ILE A 18 -34.20 -14.98 -10.87
N THR A 19 -33.56 -16.14 -10.83
CA THR A 19 -34.25 -17.45 -10.90
C THR A 19 -34.53 -17.93 -9.48
N ALA A 20 -35.80 -17.92 -9.09
CA ALA A 20 -36.28 -18.42 -7.81
C ALA A 20 -36.21 -19.97 -7.75
N PHE A 21 -35.41 -20.50 -6.84
CA PHE A 21 -35.42 -21.93 -6.49
C PHE A 21 -36.66 -22.24 -5.65
N LYS A 22 -37.57 -23.05 -6.20
CA LYS A 22 -38.71 -23.62 -5.46
C LYS A 22 -38.25 -24.85 -4.67
N PHE A 23 -38.47 -24.81 -3.36
CA PHE A 23 -38.50 -25.98 -2.50
C PHE A 23 -39.56 -26.97 -3.00
N ASN A 24 -39.19 -28.25 -3.13
CA ASN A 24 -40.16 -29.32 -3.26
C ASN A 24 -40.01 -30.27 -2.07
N ASN A 25 -41.07 -30.29 -1.25
CA ASN A 25 -41.26 -31.16 -0.12
C ASN A 25 -41.93 -32.45 -0.63
N SER A 26 -41.37 -33.62 -0.33
CA SER A 26 -42.09 -34.88 -0.48
C SER A 26 -41.59 -35.88 0.55
N ALA A 27 -42.46 -36.14 1.52
CA ALA A 27 -42.37 -37.21 2.49
C ALA A 27 -42.84 -38.55 1.89
N ILE A 28 -42.38 -39.65 2.49
CA ILE A 28 -42.90 -41.04 2.61
C ILE A 28 -41.67 -41.88 3.01
N SER A 29 -41.65 -42.91 3.86
CA SER A 29 -42.47 -43.40 4.98
C SER A 29 -41.71 -44.62 5.53
N ALA A 30 -41.57 -44.68 6.87
CA ALA A 30 -41.36 -45.83 7.76
C ALA A 30 -41.16 -47.27 7.23
N CYS A 31 -40.12 -47.95 7.75
CA CYS A 31 -40.09 -49.35 8.24
C CYS A 31 -38.66 -49.60 8.78
N GLY A 32 -38.35 -50.26 9.89
CA GLY A 32 -39.07 -51.00 10.92
C GLY A 32 -38.01 -51.50 11.91
N SER A 33 -38.39 -51.61 13.19
CA SER A 33 -37.53 -51.99 14.30
C SER A 33 -37.09 -53.47 14.23
N ALA A 34 -35.83 -53.76 14.58
CA ALA A 34 -35.44 -55.08 15.08
C ALA A 34 -34.25 -54.96 16.03
N LEU A 35 -34.48 -55.34 17.28
CA LEU A 35 -33.54 -55.44 18.39
C LEU A 35 -33.12 -56.92 18.50
N VAL A 36 -31.85 -57.27 18.38
CA VAL A 36 -31.28 -58.53 18.93
C VAL A 36 -29.84 -58.27 19.40
N ALA A 37 -29.53 -58.86 20.54
CA ALA A 37 -28.41 -58.59 21.42
C ALA A 37 -27.09 -59.34 21.08
N ALA A 38 -26.01 -58.73 21.59
CA ALA A 38 -24.81 -59.29 22.21
C ALA A 38 -23.86 -60.21 21.40
N LEU A 39 -22.61 -59.75 21.27
CA LEU A 39 -21.42 -60.53 21.62
C LEU A 39 -20.22 -59.61 21.90
N LEU A 40 -19.69 -59.74 23.11
CA LEU A 40 -18.45 -59.15 23.63
C LEU A 40 -17.24 -59.79 22.93
N LEU A 41 -16.33 -58.99 22.39
CA LEU A 41 -14.90 -59.30 22.36
C LEU A 41 -14.10 -57.99 22.45
N THR A 42 -13.36 -57.89 23.54
CA THR A 42 -12.39 -56.86 23.92
C THR A 42 -11.22 -56.79 22.93
N GLY A 43 -10.86 -55.60 22.50
CA GLY A 43 -9.61 -55.32 21.80
C GLY A 43 -9.26 -53.84 21.91
N CYS A 44 -8.14 -53.54 22.57
CA CYS A 44 -7.65 -52.20 22.88
C CYS A 44 -7.53 -51.32 21.64
N GLY A 45 -8.23 -50.19 21.62
CA GLY A 45 -7.95 -49.05 20.75
C GLY A 45 -8.04 -47.79 21.60
N GLN A 46 -6.90 -47.20 21.94
CA GLN A 46 -6.88 -45.83 22.44
C GLN A 46 -7.37 -44.94 21.30
N GLU A 47 -8.58 -44.40 21.43
CA GLU A 47 -8.99 -43.25 20.63
C GLU A 47 -7.99 -42.12 20.91
N PRO A 48 -7.39 -41.51 19.88
CA PRO A 48 -6.61 -40.30 20.10
C PRO A 48 -7.58 -39.24 20.62
N ALA A 49 -7.29 -38.73 21.82
CA ALA A 49 -8.00 -37.62 22.40
C ALA A 49 -8.07 -36.50 21.34
N GLN A 50 -9.30 -36.14 20.95
CA GLN A 50 -9.53 -34.89 20.25
C GLN A 50 -9.11 -33.78 21.21
N ILE A 51 -7.93 -33.23 20.98
CA ILE A 51 -7.49 -32.01 21.63
C ILE A 51 -8.30 -30.90 20.97
N SER A 52 -9.47 -30.63 21.54
CA SER A 52 -10.22 -29.40 21.32
C SER A 52 -9.46 -28.27 22.00
N GLU A 53 -8.35 -27.81 21.42
CA GLU A 53 -7.73 -26.54 21.82
C GLU A 53 -8.49 -25.38 21.17
N THR A 54 -9.69 -25.12 21.68
CA THR A 54 -10.25 -23.77 21.63
C THR A 54 -10.20 -23.22 23.05
N GLY A 55 -8.98 -22.97 23.53
CA GLY A 55 -8.81 -22.00 24.59
C GLY A 55 -9.32 -20.62 24.10
N PRO A 56 -9.74 -19.72 24.99
CA PRO A 56 -10.04 -18.35 24.58
C PRO A 56 -8.80 -17.79 23.85
N GLU A 57 -9.02 -17.17 22.68
CA GLU A 57 -7.94 -16.50 21.96
C GLU A 57 -7.21 -15.56 22.93
N PRO A 58 -5.87 -15.58 22.96
CA PRO A 58 -5.13 -14.70 23.86
C PRO A 58 -5.51 -13.25 23.57
N GLY A 59 -5.85 -12.51 24.63
CA GLY A 59 -6.18 -11.10 24.53
C GLY A 59 -5.01 -10.28 23.98
N GLU A 60 -5.31 -9.13 23.37
CA GLU A 60 -4.30 -8.19 22.91
C GLU A 60 -3.36 -7.78 24.07
N PRO A 61 -2.05 -7.59 23.84
CA PRO A 61 -1.14 -7.14 24.89
C PRO A 61 -1.58 -5.79 25.47
N GLY A 62 -1.71 -5.71 26.81
CA GLY A 62 -2.45 -4.64 27.49
C GLY A 62 -1.89 -3.22 27.35
N ASP A 63 -0.59 -3.06 27.07
CA ASP A 63 0.08 -1.76 26.91
C ASP A 63 0.30 -1.38 25.43
N SER A 64 -0.37 -2.08 24.50
CA SER A 64 -0.24 -1.80 23.08
C SER A 64 -0.86 -0.44 22.73
N ALA A 65 -0.03 0.44 22.18
CA ALA A 65 -0.41 1.79 21.79
C ALA A 65 0.59 2.35 20.77
N SER A 66 0.11 3.17 19.83
CA SER A 66 0.94 3.89 18.86
C SER A 66 1.39 5.25 19.39
N VAL A 67 2.33 5.91 18.71
CA VAL A 67 2.67 7.32 19.02
C VAL A 67 1.87 8.27 18.12
N LEU A 68 1.66 9.51 18.57
CA LEU A 68 1.08 10.55 17.71
C LEU A 68 2.02 10.90 16.56
N ARG A 69 1.45 11.06 15.36
CA ARG A 69 2.18 11.47 14.17
C ARG A 69 1.52 12.67 13.50
N ALA A 70 2.34 13.50 12.87
CA ALA A 70 1.93 14.38 11.80
C ALA A 70 2.68 13.92 10.56
N ARG A 71 1.96 13.59 9.49
CA ARG A 71 2.55 13.11 8.24
C ARG A 71 2.01 13.87 7.06
N LEU A 72 2.88 14.21 6.12
CA LEU A 72 2.48 14.79 4.86
C LEU A 72 1.66 13.78 4.07
N LEU A 73 0.59 14.21 3.39
CA LEU A 73 -0.09 13.34 2.42
C LEU A 73 0.90 12.92 1.34
N THR A 74 0.86 11.67 0.90
CA THR A 74 1.54 11.28 -0.35
C THR A 74 0.87 11.96 -1.55
N GLY A 75 1.56 12.05 -2.69
CA GLY A 75 0.95 12.59 -3.91
C GLY A 75 -0.34 11.86 -4.32
N GLU A 76 -0.38 10.54 -4.14
CA GLU A 76 -1.58 9.72 -4.38
C GLU A 76 -2.68 10.00 -3.35
N GLN A 77 -2.34 10.14 -2.06
CA GLN A 77 -3.32 10.48 -1.02
C GLN A 77 -3.91 11.88 -1.21
N TYR A 78 -3.11 12.84 -1.70
CA TYR A 78 -3.57 14.16 -2.09
C TYR A 78 -4.55 14.05 -3.27
N ALA A 79 -4.18 13.35 -4.35
CA ALA A 79 -5.07 13.13 -5.50
C ALA A 79 -6.39 12.42 -5.10
N ASN A 80 -6.31 11.39 -4.24
CA ASN A 80 -7.50 10.71 -3.71
C ASN A 80 -8.36 11.64 -2.85
N THR A 81 -7.73 12.59 -2.14
CA THR A 81 -8.47 13.61 -1.36
C THR A 81 -9.21 14.56 -2.29
N ILE A 82 -8.54 15.11 -3.30
CA ILE A 82 -9.16 16.01 -4.28
C ILE A 82 -10.26 15.28 -5.07
N THR A 83 -10.01 14.05 -5.51
CA THR A 83 -11.00 13.20 -6.19
C THR A 83 -12.23 12.96 -5.33
N HIS A 84 -12.05 12.71 -4.02
CA HIS A 84 -13.17 12.47 -3.12
C HIS A 84 -14.02 13.72 -2.88
N VAL A 85 -13.38 14.88 -2.74
CA VAL A 85 -14.07 16.13 -2.37
C VAL A 85 -14.66 16.83 -3.61
N PHE A 86 -13.94 16.84 -4.73
CA PHE A 86 -14.29 17.64 -5.90
C PHE A 86 -14.54 16.83 -7.18
N GLY A 87 -14.04 15.60 -7.27
CA GLY A 87 -14.18 14.76 -8.47
C GLY A 87 -12.85 14.50 -9.19
N ALA A 88 -12.84 13.44 -10.01
CA ALA A 88 -11.66 12.97 -10.72
C ALA A 88 -11.23 13.94 -11.84
N ASP A 89 -12.18 14.60 -12.50
CA ASP A 89 -11.96 15.67 -13.48
C ASP A 89 -11.11 16.83 -12.94
N ILE A 90 -11.34 17.22 -11.69
CA ILE A 90 -10.53 18.24 -11.02
C ILE A 90 -9.18 17.66 -10.60
N SER A 91 -9.16 16.49 -9.95
CA SER A 91 -7.93 15.83 -9.53
C SER A 91 -6.95 15.56 -10.68
N ASP A 92 -7.43 15.05 -11.81
CA ASP A 92 -6.63 14.66 -12.96
C ASP A 92 -6.04 15.87 -13.71
N SER A 93 -6.55 17.07 -13.42
CA SER A 93 -6.09 18.30 -14.07
C SER A 93 -4.91 18.98 -13.38
N VAL A 94 -4.54 18.52 -12.18
CA VAL A 94 -3.46 19.10 -11.39
C VAL A 94 -2.49 18.00 -10.98
N PHE A 95 -1.21 18.19 -11.30
CA PHE A 95 -0.19 17.28 -10.83
C PHE A 95 -0.04 17.42 -9.30
N PRO A 96 -0.02 16.31 -8.52
CA PRO A 96 0.07 16.39 -7.07
C PRO A 96 1.30 17.20 -6.63
N PRO A 97 1.12 18.30 -5.89
CA PRO A 97 2.21 19.20 -5.52
C PRO A 97 2.92 18.70 -4.26
N ILE A 98 3.08 17.39 -4.11
CA ILE A 98 3.70 16.79 -2.93
C ILE A 98 5.13 16.40 -3.30
N PRO A 99 6.14 16.77 -2.48
CA PRO A 99 7.53 16.43 -2.76
C PRO A 99 7.73 14.91 -2.72
N PRO A 100 8.70 14.38 -3.48
CA PRO A 100 9.15 13.01 -3.29
C PRO A 100 9.64 12.82 -1.86
N MET A 101 9.38 11.64 -1.30
CA MET A 101 9.71 11.30 0.07
C MET A 101 10.69 10.14 0.08
N ASP A 102 11.59 10.12 1.06
CA ASP A 102 12.49 8.98 1.22
C ASP A 102 11.77 7.85 1.96
N ARG A 103 12.03 6.61 1.54
CA ARG A 103 11.51 5.43 2.22
C ARG A 103 12.18 5.28 3.59
N THR A 104 11.38 5.21 4.64
CA THR A 104 11.84 4.83 5.98
C THR A 104 11.35 3.42 6.29
N ASP A 105 12.25 2.54 6.72
CA ASP A 105 11.97 1.12 6.91
C ASP A 105 11.21 0.52 5.73
N GLY A 106 11.59 0.93 4.52
CA GLY A 106 11.10 0.45 3.23
C GLY A 106 9.70 0.90 2.81
N LEU A 107 9.07 1.90 3.44
CA LEU A 107 7.79 2.49 3.00
C LEU A 107 7.92 4.01 2.83
N LEU A 108 7.30 4.55 1.77
CA LEU A 108 7.09 5.99 1.59
C LEU A 108 6.14 6.53 2.66
N ALA A 109 5.07 5.79 2.95
CA ALA A 109 4.09 6.18 3.97
C ALA A 109 4.71 6.35 5.37
N SER A 110 5.76 5.59 5.70
CA SER A 110 6.52 5.75 6.94
C SER A 110 7.50 6.92 6.89
N GLY A 111 8.05 7.24 5.71
CA GLY A 111 8.90 8.40 5.48
C GLY A 111 8.16 9.73 5.57
N ALA A 112 6.87 9.75 5.25
CA ALA A 112 6.02 10.94 5.25
C ALA A 112 5.94 11.68 6.60
N ALA A 113 6.29 11.02 7.71
CA ALA A 113 6.38 11.62 9.04
C ALA A 113 7.67 12.45 9.27
N PHE A 114 8.65 12.39 8.37
CA PHE A 114 9.97 13.01 8.52
C PHE A 114 10.30 14.04 7.45
N VAL A 115 9.37 14.29 6.52
CA VAL A 115 9.60 15.12 5.34
C VAL A 115 9.48 16.60 5.68
N GLY A 116 10.49 17.38 5.27
CA GLY A 116 10.44 18.84 5.27
C GLY A 116 9.85 19.38 3.98
N VAL A 117 9.11 20.50 4.07
CA VAL A 117 8.56 21.20 2.90
C VAL A 117 9.41 22.44 2.61
N THR A 118 9.96 22.55 1.39
CA THR A 118 10.80 23.69 0.97
C THR A 118 9.94 24.87 0.50
N SER A 119 10.53 26.07 0.38
CA SER A 119 9.83 27.24 -0.16
C SER A 119 9.28 27.03 -1.57
N ASP A 120 10.05 26.34 -2.42
CA ASP A 120 9.65 26.03 -3.78
C ASP A 120 8.46 25.07 -3.77
N GLN A 121 8.46 24.11 -2.86
CA GLN A 121 7.35 23.17 -2.71
C GLN A 121 6.08 23.85 -2.20
N ILE A 122 6.19 24.78 -1.24
CA ILE A 122 5.04 25.61 -0.83
C ILE A 122 4.48 26.39 -2.00
N SER A 123 5.35 26.94 -2.87
CA SER A 123 4.92 27.65 -4.08
C SER A 123 4.19 26.72 -5.05
N GLN A 124 4.65 25.49 -5.24
CA GLN A 124 3.94 24.49 -6.07
C GLN A 124 2.59 24.10 -5.46
N ILE A 125 2.52 23.92 -4.14
CA ILE A 125 1.27 23.63 -3.43
C ILE A 125 0.27 24.77 -3.62
N GLN A 126 0.72 26.02 -3.53
CA GLN A 126 -0.12 27.18 -3.75
C GLN A 126 -0.64 27.25 -5.19
N LEU A 127 0.23 27.03 -6.19
CA LEU A 127 -0.19 27.01 -7.60
C LEU A 127 -1.23 25.93 -7.89
N ALA A 128 -1.03 24.73 -7.34
CA ALA A 128 -1.99 23.64 -7.44
C ALA A 128 -3.32 23.98 -6.74
N ALA A 129 -3.27 24.55 -5.54
CA ALA A 129 -4.44 24.97 -4.79
C ALA A 129 -5.25 26.04 -5.54
N ALA A 130 -4.59 27.05 -6.10
CA ALA A 130 -5.22 28.08 -6.92
C ALA A 130 -5.87 27.48 -8.18
N SER A 131 -5.18 26.54 -8.84
CA SER A 131 -5.72 25.85 -10.03
C SER A 131 -6.94 24.98 -9.71
N ILE A 132 -6.92 24.26 -8.57
CA ILE A 132 -8.07 23.48 -8.10
C ILE A 132 -9.22 24.42 -7.79
N ALA A 133 -8.96 25.47 -7.01
CA ALA A 133 -10.00 26.40 -6.58
C ALA A 133 -10.67 27.10 -7.78
N ALA A 134 -9.88 27.54 -8.76
CA ALA A 134 -10.40 28.15 -9.99
C ALA A 134 -11.32 27.21 -10.78
N LYS A 135 -10.99 25.91 -10.85
CA LYS A 135 -11.84 24.90 -11.49
C LYS A 135 -13.11 24.62 -10.71
N VAL A 136 -13.01 24.50 -9.38
CA VAL A 136 -14.18 24.23 -8.52
C VAL A 136 -15.28 25.28 -8.70
N VAL A 137 -14.90 26.54 -8.92
CA VAL A 137 -15.84 27.66 -9.06
C VAL A 137 -16.18 28.03 -10.50
N ASP A 138 -15.61 27.36 -11.51
CA ASP A 138 -15.89 27.68 -12.90
C ASP A 138 -17.34 27.33 -13.29
N GLU A 139 -17.79 27.80 -14.45
CA GLU A 139 -19.17 27.61 -14.88
C GLU A 139 -19.55 26.15 -15.16
N GLU A 140 -18.57 25.29 -15.43
CA GLU A 140 -18.78 23.86 -15.67
C GLU A 140 -19.03 23.12 -14.35
N HIS A 141 -18.39 23.55 -13.25
CA HIS A 141 -18.40 22.81 -11.98
C HIS A 141 -19.26 23.43 -10.86
N ARG A 142 -19.39 24.76 -10.84
CA ARG A 142 -19.97 25.49 -9.70
C ARG A 142 -21.41 25.10 -9.35
N ASP A 143 -22.21 24.73 -10.36
CA ASP A 143 -23.63 24.39 -10.17
C ASP A 143 -23.85 23.08 -9.40
N PHE A 144 -22.82 22.23 -9.29
CA PHE A 144 -22.90 20.96 -8.54
C PHE A 144 -21.94 20.85 -7.36
N LEU A 145 -20.82 21.58 -7.36
CA LEU A 145 -19.88 21.56 -6.23
C LEU A 145 -20.22 22.59 -5.15
N ILE A 146 -20.92 23.67 -5.50
CA ILE A 146 -21.31 24.69 -4.53
C ILE A 146 -22.76 24.43 -4.11
N PRO A 147 -23.05 24.20 -2.82
CA PRO A 147 -24.37 23.78 -2.34
C PRO A 147 -25.42 24.91 -2.34
N CYS A 148 -25.06 26.12 -2.77
CA CYS A 148 -25.90 27.30 -2.78
C CYS A 148 -25.66 28.13 -4.04
N GLN A 149 -26.65 28.95 -4.38
CA GLN A 149 -26.54 29.96 -5.41
C GLN A 149 -26.42 31.33 -4.71
N PRO A 150 -25.41 32.15 -5.01
CA PRO A 150 -25.29 33.47 -4.41
C PRO A 150 -26.43 34.39 -4.85
N GLU A 151 -26.83 35.33 -4.00
CA GLU A 151 -27.86 36.31 -4.35
C GLU A 151 -27.48 37.18 -5.55
N SER A 152 -26.17 37.46 -5.70
CA SER A 152 -25.57 38.16 -6.83
C SER A 152 -24.21 37.54 -7.15
N THR A 153 -23.87 37.40 -8.42
CA THR A 153 -22.54 36.93 -8.83
C THR A 153 -21.47 38.01 -8.73
N THR A 154 -21.84 39.28 -8.50
CA THR A 154 -20.91 40.41 -8.46
C THR A 154 -20.80 41.06 -7.09
N GLU A 155 -21.42 40.49 -6.06
CA GLU A 155 -21.38 41.00 -4.69
C GLU A 155 -21.02 39.86 -3.73
N ALA A 156 -20.48 40.20 -2.57
CA ALA A 156 -20.19 39.24 -1.52
C ALA A 156 -21.46 38.59 -0.95
N ASP A 157 -21.45 37.26 -0.79
CA ASP A 157 -22.48 36.50 -0.07
C ASP A 157 -21.81 35.62 1.00
N LEU A 158 -21.65 36.19 2.19
CA LEU A 158 -21.02 35.52 3.33
C LEU A 158 -21.75 34.25 3.76
N ALA A 159 -23.07 34.18 3.55
CA ALA A 159 -23.87 33.03 3.94
C ALA A 159 -23.62 31.85 3.00
N CYS A 160 -23.63 32.09 1.68
CA CYS A 160 -23.31 31.06 0.70
C CYS A 160 -21.83 30.63 0.80
N ALA A 161 -20.91 31.58 0.95
CA ALA A 161 -19.49 31.27 1.17
C ALA A 161 -19.28 30.42 2.43
N GLY A 162 -19.90 30.79 3.55
CA GLY A 162 -19.82 30.03 4.80
C GLY A 162 -20.39 28.62 4.70
N LEU A 163 -21.48 28.42 3.95
CA LEU A 163 -22.04 27.08 3.72
C LEU A 163 -21.06 26.20 2.94
N PHE A 164 -20.57 26.67 1.80
CA PHE A 164 -19.63 25.93 0.97
C PHE A 164 -18.32 25.62 1.71
N LEU A 165 -17.73 26.62 2.35
CA LEU A 165 -16.45 26.48 3.08
C LEU A 165 -16.59 25.59 4.31
N GLY A 166 -17.76 25.59 4.97
CA GLY A 166 -18.04 24.71 6.10
C GLY A 166 -18.10 23.24 5.69
N GLU A 167 -18.84 22.92 4.62
CA GLU A 167 -18.97 21.55 4.11
C GLU A 167 -17.65 21.04 3.51
N THR A 168 -17.07 21.80 2.59
CA THR A 168 -15.82 21.45 1.90
C THR A 168 -14.65 21.41 2.87
N GLY A 169 -14.53 22.41 3.75
CA GLY A 169 -13.50 22.47 4.76
C GLY A 169 -13.56 21.27 5.71
N ARG A 170 -14.77 20.84 6.11
CA ARG A 170 -14.93 19.66 6.99
C ARG A 170 -14.37 18.39 6.36
N LEU A 171 -14.51 18.22 5.04
CA LEU A 171 -13.96 17.08 4.31
C LEU A 171 -12.43 17.20 4.14
N LEU A 172 -11.92 18.38 3.77
CA LEU A 172 -10.49 18.61 3.56
C LEU A 172 -9.68 18.53 4.86
N TYR A 173 -10.16 19.14 5.93
CA TYR A 173 -9.53 19.09 7.26
C TYR A 173 -9.86 17.78 8.00
N ARG A 174 -10.81 16.99 7.46
CA ARG A 174 -11.24 15.69 8.00
C ARG A 174 -11.81 15.81 9.42
N ARG A 175 -12.32 17.00 9.74
CA ARG A 175 -12.98 17.39 10.99
C ARG A 175 -13.68 18.74 10.80
N PRO A 176 -14.69 19.07 11.63
CA PRO A 176 -15.31 20.39 11.58
C PRO A 176 -14.28 21.52 11.73
N LEU A 177 -14.48 22.59 10.97
CA LEU A 177 -13.72 23.82 11.16
C LEU A 177 -14.12 24.46 12.49
N GLU A 178 -13.16 25.12 13.14
CA GLU A 178 -13.48 26.02 14.24
C GLU A 178 -14.34 27.17 13.71
N GLU A 179 -15.36 27.57 14.48
CA GLU A 179 -16.32 28.60 14.06
C GLU A 179 -15.63 29.92 13.69
N SER A 180 -14.61 30.33 14.47
CA SER A 180 -13.78 31.50 14.19
C SER A 180 -13.06 31.39 12.85
N ARG A 181 -12.52 30.20 12.52
CA ARG A 181 -11.83 29.97 11.25
C ARG A 181 -12.80 30.00 10.08
N LEU A 182 -14.02 29.49 10.24
CA LEU A 182 -15.03 29.54 9.18
C LEU A 182 -15.46 30.99 8.90
N VAL A 183 -15.69 31.79 9.94
CA VAL A 183 -16.00 33.23 9.80
C VAL A 183 -14.86 33.95 9.09
N GLU A 184 -13.61 33.73 9.50
CA GLU A 184 -12.44 34.34 8.85
C GLU A 184 -12.37 33.99 7.35
N LEU A 185 -12.59 32.72 6.98
CA LEU A 185 -12.57 32.29 5.58
C LEU A 185 -13.72 32.91 4.76
N ALA A 186 -14.92 33.01 5.34
CA ALA A 186 -16.04 33.69 4.69
C ALA A 186 -15.78 35.20 4.51
N GLU A 187 -15.13 35.84 5.48
CA GLU A 187 -14.70 37.24 5.39
C GLU A 187 -13.62 37.44 4.32
N ILE A 188 -12.66 36.50 4.19
CA ILE A 188 -11.69 36.50 3.09
C ILE A 188 -12.40 36.43 1.74
N ALA A 189 -13.37 35.51 1.59
CA ALA A 189 -14.15 35.38 0.37
C ALA A 189 -14.91 36.67 0.04
N GLY A 190 -15.59 37.25 1.04
CA GLY A 190 -16.35 38.49 0.86
C GLY A 190 -15.45 39.68 0.49
N HIS A 191 -14.33 39.86 1.18
CA HIS A 191 -13.41 40.95 0.90
C HIS A 191 -12.81 40.85 -0.51
N ALA A 192 -12.49 39.63 -0.95
CA ALA A 192 -12.00 39.39 -2.30
C ALA A 192 -13.09 39.65 -3.36
N ALA A 193 -14.31 39.17 -3.13
CA ALA A 193 -15.45 39.42 -4.03
C ALA A 193 -15.75 40.92 -4.19
N ASP A 194 -15.66 41.70 -3.12
CA ASP A 194 -15.82 43.16 -3.17
C ASP A 194 -14.72 43.87 -3.99
N GLN A 195 -13.51 43.30 -4.06
CA GLN A 195 -12.40 43.86 -4.83
C GLN A 195 -12.45 43.48 -6.31
N THR A 196 -12.85 42.24 -6.60
CA THR A 196 -12.89 41.70 -7.97
C THR A 196 -14.23 41.95 -8.67
N GLU A 197 -15.26 42.35 -7.91
CA GLU A 197 -16.66 42.40 -8.36
C GLU A 197 -17.16 41.03 -8.86
N ASP A 198 -16.65 39.94 -8.27
CA ASP A 198 -16.99 38.55 -8.60
C ASP A 198 -17.00 37.65 -7.34
N PHE A 199 -18.18 37.13 -6.99
CA PHE A 199 -18.39 36.22 -5.86
C PHE A 199 -17.54 34.95 -5.95
N TYR A 200 -17.45 34.34 -7.14
CA TYR A 200 -16.78 33.07 -7.34
C TYR A 200 -15.26 33.22 -7.28
N GLU A 201 -14.71 34.33 -7.77
CA GLU A 201 -13.28 34.64 -7.60
C GLU A 201 -12.93 34.83 -6.11
N GLY A 202 -13.80 35.50 -5.34
CA GLY A 202 -13.63 35.60 -3.90
C GLY A 202 -13.70 34.24 -3.19
N LEU A 203 -14.65 33.40 -3.57
CA LEU A 203 -14.78 32.05 -3.02
C LEU A 203 -13.56 31.16 -3.35
N ALA A 204 -13.01 31.28 -4.56
CA ALA A 204 -11.80 30.56 -4.97
C ALA A 204 -10.60 30.93 -4.10
N LEU A 205 -10.41 32.22 -3.77
CA LEU A 205 -9.33 32.67 -2.89
C LEU A 205 -9.45 32.11 -1.47
N ALA A 206 -10.66 32.06 -0.92
CA ALA A 206 -10.89 31.43 0.38
C ALA A 206 -10.65 29.91 0.34
N LEU A 207 -11.06 29.24 -0.76
CA LEU A 207 -10.80 27.81 -0.95
C LEU A 207 -9.31 27.51 -1.12
N GLU A 208 -8.56 28.34 -1.84
CA GLU A 208 -7.09 28.26 -1.92
C GLU A 208 -6.49 28.29 -0.51
N ALA A 209 -6.94 29.21 0.35
CA ALA A 209 -6.49 29.30 1.74
C ALA A 209 -6.81 28.04 2.58
N VAL A 210 -7.88 27.31 2.27
CA VAL A 210 -8.19 26.00 2.88
C VAL A 210 -7.23 24.93 2.35
N LEU A 211 -6.99 24.88 1.04
CA LEU A 211 -6.17 23.85 0.38
C LEU A 211 -4.68 23.92 0.74
N ILE A 212 -4.16 25.13 1.01
CA ILE A 212 -2.77 25.32 1.45
C ILE A 212 -2.56 25.15 2.96
N SER A 213 -3.65 24.95 3.73
CA SER A 213 -3.59 24.82 5.18
C SER A 213 -2.88 23.52 5.60
N PRO A 214 -2.07 23.54 6.68
CA PRO A 214 -1.50 22.32 7.25
C PRO A 214 -2.56 21.25 7.57
N GLU A 215 -3.77 21.63 7.99
CA GLU A 215 -4.85 20.69 8.29
C GLU A 215 -5.33 19.94 7.03
N ALA A 216 -5.19 20.54 5.84
CA ALA A 216 -5.55 19.91 4.56
C ALA A 216 -4.42 19.03 4.01
N ILE A 217 -3.16 19.47 4.13
CA ILE A 217 -2.00 18.79 3.51
C ILE A 217 -1.38 17.71 4.42
N PHE A 218 -1.57 17.80 5.74
CA PHE A 218 -1.08 16.82 6.70
C PHE A 218 -2.21 15.99 7.30
N ILE A 219 -1.91 14.71 7.57
CA ILE A 219 -2.69 13.88 8.47
C ILE A 219 -2.07 14.05 9.86
N VAL A 220 -2.80 14.71 10.77
CA VAL A 220 -2.35 15.03 12.12
C VAL A 220 -3.15 14.24 13.15
N ASP A 221 -2.45 13.41 13.92
CA ASP A 221 -3.05 12.71 15.05
C ASP A 221 -3.23 13.67 16.24
N ARG A 222 -4.40 13.59 16.86
CA ARG A 222 -4.75 14.28 18.10
C ARG A 222 -5.24 13.25 19.10
N SER A 223 -4.92 13.45 20.37
CA SER A 223 -5.33 12.57 21.46
C SER A 223 -6.27 13.25 22.44
N GLU A 224 -7.01 12.41 23.13
CA GLU A 224 -7.81 12.75 24.31
C GLU A 224 -7.55 11.74 25.44
N PRO A 225 -7.79 12.10 26.71
CA PRO A 225 -7.74 11.15 27.81
C PRO A 225 -8.71 9.97 27.58
N ASP A 226 -8.25 8.75 27.81
CA ASP A 226 -9.10 7.56 27.72
C ASP A 226 -10.01 7.46 28.97
N PRO A 227 -11.35 7.54 28.81
CA PRO A 227 -12.28 7.47 29.94
C PRO A 227 -12.35 6.08 30.58
N ASP A 228 -12.02 5.02 29.83
CA ASP A 228 -12.06 3.63 30.29
C ASP A 228 -10.73 3.21 30.91
N ARG A 229 -9.65 3.95 30.63
CA ARG A 229 -8.28 3.69 31.11
C ARG A 229 -7.63 4.95 31.69
N PRO A 230 -7.90 5.25 32.97
CA PRO A 230 -7.36 6.44 33.63
C PRO A 230 -5.83 6.55 33.53
N GLY A 231 -5.35 7.71 33.09
CA GLY A 231 -3.92 7.99 32.90
C GLY A 231 -3.36 7.60 31.53
N GLN A 232 -4.16 6.93 30.68
CA GLN A 232 -3.82 6.66 29.28
C GLN A 232 -4.45 7.68 28.34
N GLN A 233 -3.91 7.76 27.12
CA GLN A 233 -4.42 8.58 26.03
C GLN A 233 -4.92 7.68 24.90
N ARG A 234 -5.92 8.15 24.15
CA ARG A 234 -6.39 7.54 22.91
C ARG A 234 -6.51 8.61 21.83
N LEU A 235 -6.59 8.19 20.57
CA LEU A 235 -6.91 9.12 19.49
C LEU A 235 -8.31 9.70 19.70
N ASP A 236 -8.46 10.98 19.35
CA ASP A 236 -9.81 11.53 19.19
C ASP A 236 -10.53 10.85 18.03
N SER A 237 -11.86 10.93 18.01
CA SER A 237 -12.67 10.22 17.02
C SER A 237 -12.36 10.61 15.57
N TYR A 238 -11.95 11.85 15.31
CA TYR A 238 -11.64 12.33 13.96
C TYR A 238 -10.26 11.85 13.49
N SER A 239 -9.28 11.82 14.39
CA SER A 239 -7.98 11.21 14.11
C SER A 239 -8.12 9.70 13.89
N LEU A 240 -8.97 9.01 14.65
CA LEU A 240 -9.27 7.59 14.41
C LEU A 240 -9.96 7.38 13.06
N ALA A 241 -10.95 8.19 12.70
CA ALA A 241 -11.60 8.17 11.38
C ALA A 241 -10.59 8.36 10.24
N SER A 242 -9.73 9.38 10.37
CA SER A 242 -8.68 9.66 9.38
C SER A 242 -7.73 8.49 9.25
N ARG A 243 -7.22 7.96 10.38
CA ARG A 243 -6.30 6.83 10.39
C ARG A 243 -6.89 5.59 9.73
N LEU A 244 -8.14 5.22 10.05
CA LEU A 244 -8.86 4.12 9.41
C LEU A 244 -9.00 4.31 7.90
N SER A 245 -9.41 5.50 7.46
CA SER A 245 -9.63 5.79 6.04
C SER A 245 -8.34 5.77 5.21
N PHE A 246 -7.25 6.37 5.70
CA PHE A 246 -5.97 6.35 4.99
C PHE A 246 -5.33 4.97 5.03
N PHE A 247 -5.52 4.20 6.10
CA PHE A 247 -5.06 2.82 6.18
C PHE A 247 -5.77 1.92 5.16
N LEU A 248 -7.11 1.96 5.12
CA LEU A 248 -7.90 1.00 4.33
C LEU A 248 -8.20 1.47 2.91
N TRP A 249 -8.27 2.78 2.65
CA TRP A 249 -8.68 3.35 1.37
C TRP A 249 -7.64 4.27 0.72
N ASN A 250 -6.49 4.52 1.39
CA ASN A 250 -5.47 5.48 0.93
C ASN A 250 -6.04 6.86 0.56
N GLY A 251 -7.07 7.31 1.27
CA GLY A 251 -7.77 8.57 1.01
C GLY A 251 -8.59 9.03 2.22
N PRO A 252 -9.26 10.18 2.12
CA PRO A 252 -9.90 10.80 3.27
C PRO A 252 -11.14 10.00 3.74
N PRO A 253 -11.54 10.18 5.01
CA PRO A 253 -12.78 9.62 5.54
C PRO A 253 -13.96 10.20 4.76
N ASP A 254 -14.95 9.36 4.47
CA ASP A 254 -16.20 9.84 3.89
C ASP A 254 -17.08 10.52 4.95
N ASP A 255 -18.09 11.26 4.50
CA ASP A 255 -19.03 11.96 5.38
C ASP A 255 -19.68 11.02 6.41
N ARG A 256 -19.98 9.76 6.04
CA ARG A 256 -20.51 8.78 6.99
C ARG A 256 -19.53 8.46 8.11
N LEU A 257 -18.24 8.31 7.82
CA LEU A 257 -17.22 8.07 8.84
C LEU A 257 -16.98 9.32 9.70
N LEU A 258 -17.02 10.51 9.11
CA LEU A 258 -16.91 11.77 9.85
C LEU A 258 -18.11 12.00 10.78
N ARG A 259 -19.34 11.66 10.36
CA ARG A 259 -20.52 11.70 11.24
C ARG A 259 -20.43 10.69 12.38
N ALA A 260 -19.93 9.48 12.11
CA ALA A 260 -19.67 8.49 13.15
C ALA A 260 -18.65 9.00 14.17
N ALA A 261 -17.61 9.72 13.72
CA ALA A 261 -16.64 10.37 14.60
C ALA A 261 -17.30 11.48 15.44
N GLU A 262 -18.09 12.33 14.80
CA GLU A 262 -18.81 13.45 15.41
C GLU A 262 -19.79 12.99 16.50
N ASN A 263 -20.49 11.88 16.27
CA ASN A 263 -21.42 11.28 17.23
C ASN A 263 -20.73 10.44 18.33
N GLY A 264 -19.40 10.29 18.29
CA GLY A 264 -18.65 9.46 19.22
C GLY A 264 -18.80 7.95 19.01
N GLU A 265 -19.43 7.51 17.92
CA GLU A 265 -19.68 6.09 17.62
C GLU A 265 -18.36 5.30 17.50
N LEU A 266 -17.31 5.93 16.95
CA LEU A 266 -15.99 5.31 16.78
C LEU A 266 -15.27 5.01 18.10
N GLN A 267 -15.71 5.58 19.22
CA GLN A 267 -15.16 5.30 20.55
C GLN A 267 -15.88 4.15 21.25
N THR A 268 -16.93 3.59 20.63
CA THR A 268 -17.62 2.41 21.14
C THR A 268 -17.14 1.16 20.40
N PRO A 269 -16.98 0.01 21.07
CA PRO A 269 -16.58 -1.23 20.39
C PRO A 269 -17.50 -1.60 19.23
N GLU A 270 -18.82 -1.46 19.40
CA GLU A 270 -19.81 -1.78 18.37
C GLU A 270 -19.76 -0.81 17.19
N GLY A 271 -19.67 0.49 17.46
CA GLY A 271 -19.62 1.53 16.42
C GLY A 271 -18.32 1.46 15.61
N LEU A 272 -17.18 1.24 16.28
CA LEU A 272 -15.90 1.00 15.62
C LEU A 272 -15.93 -0.25 14.75
N THR A 273 -16.46 -1.36 15.27
CA THR A 273 -16.63 -2.61 14.51
C THR A 273 -17.45 -2.40 13.24
N HIS A 274 -18.61 -1.76 13.37
CA HIS A 274 -19.47 -1.47 12.23
C HIS A 274 -18.79 -0.54 11.21
N ALA A 275 -18.04 0.46 11.67
CA ALA A 275 -17.28 1.35 10.79
C ALA A 275 -16.20 0.57 10.02
N VAL A 276 -15.38 -0.24 10.68
CA VAL A 276 -14.32 -1.04 10.05
C VAL A 276 -14.88 -2.05 9.05
N ASP A 277 -15.93 -2.79 9.43
CA ASP A 277 -16.54 -3.79 8.54
C ASP A 277 -17.11 -3.15 7.27
N ARG A 278 -17.66 -1.93 7.38
CA ARG A 278 -18.09 -1.13 6.23
C ARG A 278 -16.92 -0.69 5.35
N LEU A 279 -15.82 -0.22 5.93
CA LEU A 279 -14.63 0.19 5.17
C LEU A 279 -14.03 -1.00 4.41
N LEU A 280 -13.97 -2.18 5.04
CA LEU A 280 -13.47 -3.41 4.43
C LEU A 280 -14.38 -3.96 3.32
N SER A 281 -15.68 -3.71 3.41
CA SER A 281 -16.67 -4.14 2.39
C SER A 281 -16.78 -3.16 1.22
N SER A 282 -16.12 -2.01 1.29
CA SER A 282 -16.17 -0.97 0.26
C SER A 282 -15.28 -1.32 -0.95
N PRO A 283 -15.69 -0.97 -2.18
CA PRO A 283 -14.81 -1.07 -3.35
C PRO A 283 -13.53 -0.23 -3.21
N ARG A 284 -13.55 0.82 -2.36
CA ARG A 284 -12.36 1.65 -2.08
C ARG A 284 -11.24 0.86 -1.37
N LEU A 285 -11.53 -0.31 -0.80
CA LEU A 285 -10.49 -1.18 -0.23
C LEU A 285 -9.49 -1.63 -1.30
N GLU A 286 -9.93 -1.84 -2.55
CA GLU A 286 -9.01 -2.19 -3.63
C GLU A 286 -7.97 -1.08 -3.85
N ALA A 287 -8.40 0.19 -3.88
CA ALA A 287 -7.49 1.33 -4.04
C ALA A 287 -6.47 1.41 -2.88
N GLY A 288 -6.93 1.24 -1.63
CA GLY A 288 -6.03 1.22 -0.47
C GLY A 288 -5.03 0.08 -0.51
N MET A 289 -5.46 -1.12 -0.90
CA MET A 289 -4.59 -2.27 -1.02
C MET A 289 -3.59 -2.13 -2.18
N ARG A 290 -4.02 -1.58 -3.31
CA ARG A 290 -3.14 -1.26 -4.44
C ARG A 290 -2.05 -0.29 -3.99
N ALA A 291 -2.41 0.80 -3.30
CA ALA A 291 -1.45 1.78 -2.80
C ALA A 291 -0.44 1.18 -1.82
N PHE A 292 -0.89 0.33 -0.89
CA PHE A 292 0.02 -0.36 0.03
C PHE A 292 1.03 -1.25 -0.70
N PHE A 293 0.58 -2.06 -1.66
CA PHE A 293 1.48 -2.94 -2.41
C PHE A 293 2.35 -2.20 -3.42
N ASP A 294 1.86 -1.10 -3.98
CA ASP A 294 2.66 -0.21 -4.81
C ASP A 294 3.83 0.39 -4.02
N ASP A 295 3.54 0.85 -2.80
CA ASP A 295 4.54 1.31 -1.84
C ASP A 295 5.50 0.15 -1.48
N LEU A 296 4.99 -0.98 -0.98
CA LEU A 296 5.81 -2.13 -0.56
C LEU A 296 6.76 -2.66 -1.65
N LEU A 297 6.28 -2.72 -2.90
CA LEU A 297 7.02 -3.26 -4.03
C LEU A 297 7.91 -2.24 -4.74
N VAL A 298 7.89 -0.99 -4.27
CA VAL A 298 8.70 0.11 -4.81
C VAL A 298 8.36 0.39 -6.27
N PHE A 299 7.07 0.48 -6.57
CA PHE A 299 6.57 0.67 -7.93
C PHE A 299 6.59 2.13 -8.40
N ASP A 300 6.87 3.08 -7.50
CA ASP A 300 7.19 4.46 -7.86
C ASP A 300 8.44 4.57 -8.76
N GLU A 301 9.39 3.64 -8.65
CA GLU A 301 10.57 3.55 -9.53
C GLU A 301 10.22 3.23 -11.00
N PHE A 302 9.01 2.72 -11.29
CA PHE A 302 8.59 2.45 -12.67
C PHE A 302 8.45 3.73 -13.51
N ASN A 303 8.33 4.89 -12.87
CA ASN A 303 8.28 6.18 -13.56
C ASN A 303 9.58 6.50 -14.32
N SER A 304 10.70 5.92 -13.90
CA SER A 304 12.02 6.10 -14.54
C SER A 304 12.68 4.79 -14.97
N LEU A 305 12.09 3.63 -14.66
CA LEU A 305 12.58 2.33 -15.07
C LEU A 305 12.64 2.24 -16.59
N ALA A 306 13.83 1.96 -17.11
CA ALA A 306 14.06 1.75 -18.52
C ALA A 306 14.99 0.55 -18.75
N LYS A 307 14.78 -0.12 -19.87
CA LYS A 307 15.66 -1.18 -20.40
C LYS A 307 16.27 -0.70 -21.70
N ASP A 308 17.49 -1.15 -21.97
CA ASP A 308 18.16 -0.79 -23.20
C ASP A 308 17.40 -1.40 -24.40
N PRO A 309 16.88 -0.59 -25.33
CA PRO A 309 16.07 -1.09 -26.44
C PRO A 309 16.87 -1.88 -27.48
N LEU A 310 18.20 -1.77 -27.51
CA LEU A 310 19.07 -2.60 -28.36
C LEU A 310 19.20 -4.01 -27.79
N VAL A 311 19.15 -4.15 -26.45
CA VAL A 311 19.22 -5.45 -25.78
C VAL A 311 17.84 -6.09 -25.63
N TYR A 312 16.82 -5.29 -25.29
CA TYR A 312 15.47 -5.75 -24.98
C TYR A 312 14.40 -5.03 -25.84
N PRO A 313 14.39 -5.23 -27.17
CA PRO A 313 13.54 -4.44 -28.09
C PRO A 313 12.02 -4.62 -27.87
N MET A 314 11.60 -5.70 -27.22
CA MET A 314 10.18 -5.93 -26.88
C MET A 314 9.71 -5.20 -25.62
N VAL A 315 10.63 -4.67 -24.81
CA VAL A 315 10.29 -3.98 -23.57
C VAL A 315 10.19 -2.49 -23.82
N THR A 316 8.97 -1.97 -23.72
CA THR A 316 8.65 -0.56 -23.90
C THR A 316 8.09 0.02 -22.59
N GLY A 317 7.86 1.34 -22.54
CA GLY A 317 7.15 1.96 -21.42
C GLY A 317 5.77 1.33 -21.19
N ALA A 318 5.05 0.95 -22.26
CA ALA A 318 3.77 0.25 -22.15
C ALA A 318 3.93 -1.15 -21.52
N THR A 319 4.99 -1.89 -21.89
CA THR A 319 5.29 -3.20 -21.29
C THR A 319 5.55 -3.09 -19.79
N LEU A 320 6.30 -2.07 -19.35
CA LEU A 320 6.62 -1.87 -17.94
C LEU A 320 5.40 -1.37 -17.14
N ALA A 321 4.59 -0.49 -17.71
CA ALA A 321 3.32 -0.06 -17.11
C ALA A 321 2.38 -1.26 -16.90
N ASP A 322 2.26 -2.12 -17.91
CA ASP A 322 1.48 -3.34 -17.80
C ASP A 322 2.09 -4.33 -16.81
N ALA A 323 3.41 -4.44 -16.71
CA ALA A 323 4.05 -5.34 -15.73
C ALA A 323 3.70 -4.96 -14.29
N ARG A 324 3.74 -3.66 -13.97
CA ARG A 324 3.27 -3.10 -12.69
C ARG A 324 1.81 -3.47 -12.46
N GLU A 325 0.94 -3.20 -13.44
CA GLU A 325 -0.50 -3.45 -13.32
C GLU A 325 -0.86 -4.94 -13.21
N GLN A 326 -0.19 -5.84 -13.95
CA GLN A 326 -0.36 -7.29 -13.83
C GLN A 326 -0.12 -7.76 -12.39
N THR A 327 0.92 -7.22 -11.76
CA THR A 327 1.31 -7.60 -10.40
C THR A 327 0.28 -7.14 -9.39
N LEU A 328 -0.15 -5.88 -9.47
CA LEU A 328 -1.21 -5.36 -8.61
C LEU A 328 -2.52 -6.12 -8.81
N ARG A 329 -2.95 -6.38 -10.06
CA ARG A 329 -4.15 -7.20 -10.35
C ARG A 329 -4.07 -8.58 -9.73
N THR A 330 -2.93 -9.25 -9.87
CA THR A 330 -2.71 -10.59 -9.31
C THR A 330 -2.83 -10.57 -7.79
N ILE A 331 -2.21 -9.58 -7.14
CA ILE A 331 -2.28 -9.41 -5.67
C ILE A 331 -3.71 -9.15 -5.21
N ILE A 332 -4.41 -8.20 -5.84
CA ILE A 332 -5.78 -7.83 -5.48
C ILE A 332 -6.74 -9.00 -5.66
N ASP A 333 -6.68 -9.67 -6.80
CA ASP A 333 -7.53 -10.83 -7.07
C ASP A 333 -7.28 -11.95 -6.05
N HIS A 334 -6.02 -12.27 -5.79
CA HIS A 334 -5.64 -13.32 -4.83
C HIS A 334 -6.07 -12.99 -3.39
N LEU A 335 -5.81 -11.76 -2.92
CA LEU A 335 -6.02 -11.39 -1.51
C LEU A 335 -7.43 -10.89 -1.18
N LEU A 336 -8.08 -10.18 -2.10
CA LEU A 336 -9.36 -9.52 -1.84
C LEU A 336 -10.55 -10.20 -2.50
N THR A 337 -10.38 -10.76 -3.70
CA THR A 337 -11.46 -11.43 -4.45
C THR A 337 -11.56 -12.91 -4.07
N GLN A 338 -10.44 -13.62 -4.14
CA GLN A 338 -10.38 -15.05 -3.79
C GLN A 338 -10.24 -15.28 -2.28
N GLU A 339 -9.85 -14.24 -1.53
CA GLU A 339 -9.50 -14.34 -0.11
C GLU A 339 -8.56 -15.53 0.12
N ALA A 340 -7.50 -15.67 -0.67
CA ALA A 340 -6.55 -16.77 -0.57
C ALA A 340 -5.47 -16.50 0.50
N ASP A 341 -4.69 -17.53 0.84
CA ASP A 341 -3.55 -17.41 1.75
C ASP A 341 -2.51 -16.45 1.17
N TYR A 342 -2.11 -15.42 1.92
CA TYR A 342 -1.14 -14.42 1.45
C TYR A 342 0.17 -15.04 0.94
N ARG A 343 0.64 -16.10 1.56
CA ARG A 343 1.92 -16.75 1.21
C ARG A 343 1.84 -17.41 -0.16
N ASP A 344 0.64 -17.75 -0.63
CA ASP A 344 0.45 -18.34 -1.94
C ASP A 344 0.70 -17.33 -3.08
N LEU A 345 0.87 -16.02 -2.81
CA LEU A 345 1.39 -15.07 -3.80
C LEU A 345 2.77 -15.48 -4.36
N PHE A 346 3.55 -16.27 -3.60
CA PHE A 346 4.86 -16.75 -4.04
C PHE A 346 4.79 -18.05 -4.83
N THR A 347 3.65 -18.73 -4.83
CA THR A 347 3.48 -20.05 -5.49
C THR A 347 2.31 -20.10 -6.48
N THR A 348 1.47 -19.06 -6.55
CA THR A 348 0.34 -19.00 -7.47
C THR A 348 0.80 -18.99 -8.93
N ARG A 349 0.13 -19.77 -9.78
CA ARG A 349 0.31 -19.76 -11.24
C ARG A 349 -0.72 -18.88 -11.95
N LYS A 350 -1.68 -18.33 -11.19
CA LYS A 350 -2.75 -17.47 -11.70
C LYS A 350 -2.27 -16.03 -11.73
N THR A 351 -2.51 -15.36 -12.85
CA THR A 351 -2.18 -13.97 -13.11
C THR A 351 -3.13 -13.39 -14.16
N PHE A 352 -2.78 -12.24 -14.71
CA PHE A 352 -3.49 -11.59 -15.81
C PHE A 352 -2.51 -11.30 -16.94
N MET A 353 -2.94 -11.45 -18.19
CA MET A 353 -2.12 -11.21 -19.36
C MET A 353 -2.69 -10.06 -20.18
N SER A 354 -1.80 -9.15 -20.58
CA SER A 354 -2.06 -8.11 -21.58
C SER A 354 -1.23 -8.39 -22.84
N MET A 355 -1.59 -7.75 -23.96
CA MET A 355 -0.85 -7.90 -25.21
C MET A 355 0.64 -7.50 -25.13
N PRO A 356 1.02 -6.36 -24.51
CA PRO A 356 2.43 -6.01 -24.34
C PRO A 356 3.23 -7.05 -23.56
N LEU A 357 2.63 -7.66 -22.53
CA LEU A 357 3.28 -8.68 -21.71
C LEU A 357 3.36 -10.03 -22.42
N ALA A 358 2.33 -10.43 -23.15
CA ALA A 358 2.28 -11.69 -23.89
C ALA A 358 3.53 -11.97 -24.74
N VAL A 359 4.13 -10.92 -25.32
CA VAL A 359 5.37 -11.01 -26.09
C VAL A 359 6.57 -11.41 -25.24
N VAL A 360 6.69 -10.87 -24.02
CA VAL A 360 7.77 -11.20 -23.07
C VAL A 360 7.56 -12.59 -22.46
N TYR A 361 6.31 -12.94 -22.17
CA TYR A 361 5.94 -14.24 -21.62
C TYR A 361 5.89 -15.38 -22.66
N GLY A 362 5.90 -15.07 -23.96
CA GLY A 362 5.77 -16.06 -25.03
C GLY A 362 4.41 -16.77 -25.03
N THR A 363 3.37 -16.10 -24.54
CA THR A 363 2.04 -16.69 -24.31
C THR A 363 0.98 -15.94 -25.13
N PRO A 364 0.12 -16.62 -25.90
CA PRO A 364 -0.94 -15.96 -26.65
C PRO A 364 -1.98 -15.33 -25.70
N THR A 365 -2.51 -14.16 -26.08
CA THR A 365 -3.60 -13.48 -25.36
C THR A 365 -4.52 -12.74 -26.35
N SER A 366 -5.62 -12.18 -25.85
CA SER A 366 -6.54 -11.33 -26.60
C SER A 366 -6.50 -9.86 -26.15
N ASP A 367 -7.32 -9.01 -26.76
CA ASP A 367 -7.43 -7.60 -26.37
C ASP A 367 -7.88 -7.46 -24.91
N GLY A 368 -7.29 -6.49 -24.20
CA GLY A 368 -7.58 -6.21 -22.79
C GLY A 368 -6.80 -7.09 -21.80
N TRP A 369 -7.24 -7.06 -20.53
CA TRP A 369 -6.66 -7.87 -19.45
C TRP A 369 -7.40 -9.20 -19.35
N VAL A 370 -6.69 -10.31 -19.58
CA VAL A 370 -7.26 -11.66 -19.59
C VAL A 370 -6.72 -12.46 -18.41
N PRO A 371 -7.55 -13.08 -17.56
CA PRO A 371 -7.07 -14.04 -16.56
C PRO A 371 -6.27 -15.16 -17.23
N HIS A 372 -5.11 -15.49 -16.68
CA HIS A 372 -4.22 -16.50 -17.22
C HIS A 372 -3.69 -17.38 -16.09
N GLU A 373 -3.58 -18.68 -16.35
CA GLU A 373 -2.99 -19.64 -15.42
C GLU A 373 -1.89 -20.39 -16.16
N PHE A 374 -0.68 -20.37 -15.61
CA PHE A 374 0.44 -21.12 -16.16
C PHE A 374 0.29 -22.61 -15.86
N GLU A 375 0.73 -23.45 -16.80
CA GLU A 375 0.81 -24.90 -16.62
C GLU A 375 1.74 -25.28 -15.46
N GLU A 376 1.56 -26.49 -14.92
CA GLU A 376 2.25 -26.95 -13.71
C GLU A 376 3.78 -27.08 -13.88
N ASP A 377 4.24 -27.35 -15.10
CA ASP A 377 5.67 -27.44 -15.46
C ASP A 377 6.27 -26.10 -15.88
N SER A 378 5.47 -25.03 -15.93
CA SER A 378 5.95 -23.70 -16.30
C SER A 378 6.94 -23.16 -15.26
N PRO A 379 8.05 -22.51 -15.69
CA PRO A 379 8.94 -21.81 -14.78
C PRO A 379 8.32 -20.52 -14.22
N ARG A 380 7.14 -20.10 -14.70
CA ARG A 380 6.40 -18.93 -14.21
C ARG A 380 5.54 -19.33 -13.02
N ILE A 381 6.02 -18.97 -11.83
CA ILE A 381 5.35 -19.20 -10.56
C ILE A 381 5.52 -18.00 -9.64
N GLY A 382 4.41 -17.57 -9.02
CA GLY A 382 4.36 -16.48 -8.07
C GLY A 382 4.85 -15.11 -8.57
N LEU A 383 4.80 -14.13 -7.67
CA LEU A 383 5.19 -12.75 -7.99
C LEU A 383 6.68 -12.58 -8.34
N LEU A 384 7.54 -13.50 -7.88
CA LEU A 384 8.99 -13.41 -8.10
C LEU A 384 9.37 -13.61 -9.58
N THR A 385 8.48 -14.24 -10.35
CA THR A 385 8.68 -14.48 -11.78
C THR A 385 7.91 -13.49 -12.66
N HIS A 386 7.26 -12.49 -12.05
CA HIS A 386 6.64 -11.40 -12.79
C HIS A 386 7.68 -10.48 -13.41
N VAL A 387 7.38 -9.95 -14.60
CA VAL A 387 8.26 -8.98 -15.29
C VAL A 387 8.52 -7.76 -14.40
N SER A 388 7.54 -7.34 -13.59
CA SER A 388 7.71 -6.22 -12.67
C SER A 388 8.87 -6.43 -11.69
N PHE A 389 8.92 -7.58 -11.03
CA PHE A 389 9.96 -7.92 -10.08
C PHE A 389 11.30 -8.14 -10.78
N LEU A 390 11.29 -8.90 -11.88
CA LEU A 390 12.51 -9.28 -12.60
C LEU A 390 13.20 -8.10 -13.26
N ALA A 391 12.42 -7.19 -13.87
CA ALA A 391 12.94 -6.03 -14.58
C ALA A 391 13.35 -4.90 -13.62
N ALA A 392 12.54 -4.61 -12.59
CA ALA A 392 12.86 -3.55 -11.64
C ALA A 392 14.15 -3.84 -10.86
N ASN A 393 14.43 -5.11 -10.58
CA ASN A 393 15.61 -5.53 -9.82
C ASN A 393 16.73 -6.02 -10.74
N SER A 394 16.99 -5.31 -11.84
CA SER A 394 18.04 -5.67 -12.81
C SER A 394 18.56 -4.42 -13.52
N HIS A 395 19.78 -4.49 -14.04
CA HIS A 395 20.36 -3.38 -14.81
C HIS A 395 19.63 -3.17 -16.15
N ALA A 396 19.90 -2.05 -16.81
CA ALA A 396 19.29 -1.71 -18.10
C ALA A 396 19.63 -2.74 -19.21
N VAL A 397 20.82 -3.34 -19.15
CA VAL A 397 21.36 -4.24 -20.19
C VAL A 397 21.50 -5.70 -19.74
N ARG A 398 21.35 -6.03 -18.44
CA ARG A 398 21.56 -7.39 -17.91
C ARG A 398 20.77 -7.66 -16.63
N SER A 399 20.56 -8.94 -16.32
CA SER A 399 20.04 -9.38 -15.02
C SER A 399 20.99 -9.01 -13.87
N SER A 400 20.48 -9.04 -12.63
CA SER A 400 21.29 -8.82 -11.43
C SER A 400 20.80 -9.69 -10.26
N PRO A 401 21.47 -10.82 -9.98
CA PRO A 401 21.17 -11.65 -8.81
C PRO A 401 21.22 -10.85 -7.52
N THR A 402 22.24 -9.99 -7.35
CA THR A 402 22.42 -9.20 -6.14
C THR A 402 21.25 -8.25 -5.90
N LEU A 403 20.76 -7.54 -6.93
CA LEU A 403 19.60 -6.64 -6.78
C LEU A 403 18.30 -7.43 -6.51
N ARG A 404 18.09 -8.56 -7.20
CA ARG A 404 16.93 -9.43 -6.95
C ARG A 404 16.93 -9.98 -5.52
N GLY A 405 18.06 -10.52 -5.08
CA GLY A 405 18.25 -11.04 -3.74
C GLY A 405 18.07 -9.98 -2.65
N ARG A 406 18.63 -8.79 -2.86
CA ARG A 406 18.41 -7.63 -1.97
C ARG A 406 16.93 -7.30 -1.85
N ALA A 407 16.21 -7.23 -2.98
CA ALA A 407 14.79 -6.93 -2.97
C ALA A 407 13.97 -7.99 -2.22
N LEU A 408 14.30 -9.28 -2.36
CA LEU A 408 13.64 -10.34 -1.59
C LEU A 408 13.85 -10.17 -0.08
N ARG A 409 15.09 -9.91 0.34
CA ARG A 409 15.48 -9.72 1.73
C ARG A 409 14.81 -8.49 2.35
N GLU A 410 14.86 -7.35 1.68
CA GLU A 410 14.38 -6.08 2.23
C GLU A 410 12.86 -5.95 2.17
N ARG A 411 12.22 -6.34 1.05
CA ARG A 411 10.79 -6.11 0.81
C ARG A 411 9.91 -7.18 1.46
N PHE A 412 10.32 -8.44 1.41
CA PHE A 412 9.47 -9.55 1.87
C PHE A 412 9.91 -10.16 3.19
N LEU A 413 11.18 -10.02 3.58
CA LEU A 413 11.70 -10.58 4.84
C LEU A 413 12.05 -9.51 5.88
N CYS A 414 11.89 -8.23 5.53
CA CYS A 414 12.21 -7.08 6.39
C CYS A 414 13.63 -7.16 6.97
N GLN A 415 14.56 -7.65 6.15
CA GLN A 415 15.96 -7.80 6.49
C GLN A 415 16.76 -6.74 5.76
N LYS A 416 17.17 -5.71 6.51
CA LYS A 416 18.03 -4.64 5.97
C LYS A 416 19.36 -5.24 5.52
N VAL A 417 19.70 -5.02 4.26
CA VAL A 417 21.04 -5.31 3.76
C VAL A 417 21.91 -4.08 4.06
N PRO A 418 23.08 -4.25 4.71
CA PRO A 418 24.01 -3.15 4.92
C PRO A 418 24.46 -2.52 3.61
N GLU A 419 24.71 -1.22 3.63
CA GLU A 419 25.35 -0.54 2.50
C GLU A 419 26.75 -1.15 2.25
N PRO A 420 27.20 -1.17 0.98
CA PRO A 420 28.55 -1.62 0.67
C PRO A 420 29.57 -0.74 1.42
N PRO A 421 30.69 -1.31 1.89
CA PRO A 421 31.73 -0.54 2.57
C PRO A 421 32.23 0.62 1.69
N PRO A 422 32.54 1.80 2.27
CA PRO A 422 33.26 2.82 1.54
C PRO A 422 34.66 2.31 1.16
N ASP A 423 35.16 2.74 -0.01
CA ASP A 423 36.52 2.44 -0.50
C ASP A 423 36.80 0.96 -0.86
N VAL A 424 35.81 0.24 -1.41
CA VAL A 424 36.04 -1.09 -2.02
C VAL A 424 36.82 -0.94 -3.32
N ASP A 425 37.92 -1.67 -3.46
CA ASP A 425 38.68 -1.79 -4.71
C ASP A 425 37.93 -2.69 -5.70
N PHE A 426 37.38 -2.08 -6.73
CA PHE A 426 36.61 -2.76 -7.78
C PHE A 426 37.49 -3.31 -8.92
N SER A 427 38.82 -3.14 -8.89
CA SER A 427 39.71 -3.62 -9.96
C SER A 427 39.66 -5.14 -10.14
N ALA A 428 39.52 -5.91 -9.06
CA ALA A 428 39.31 -7.35 -9.10
C ALA A 428 37.96 -7.76 -9.74
N LEU A 429 37.03 -6.82 -9.94
CA LEU A 429 35.76 -7.06 -10.63
C LEU A 429 35.86 -6.94 -12.16
N GLU A 430 36.83 -6.19 -12.67
CA GLU A 430 37.09 -6.09 -14.12
C GLU A 430 37.57 -7.44 -14.68
N GLU A 431 38.31 -8.23 -13.89
CA GLU A 431 38.78 -9.58 -14.26
C GLU A 431 37.65 -10.61 -14.41
N ALA A 432 36.44 -10.31 -13.89
CA ALA A 432 35.27 -11.16 -14.01
C ALA A 432 34.39 -10.82 -15.21
N GLU A 433 34.74 -9.83 -16.05
CA GLU A 433 33.94 -9.47 -17.23
C GLU A 433 33.85 -10.61 -18.26
N ASP A 434 34.87 -11.47 -18.32
CA ASP A 434 34.94 -12.63 -19.21
C ASP A 434 34.13 -13.84 -18.70
N ALA A 435 33.56 -13.78 -17.50
CA ALA A 435 32.79 -14.88 -16.93
C ALA A 435 31.50 -15.15 -17.71
N THR A 436 31.23 -16.43 -17.95
CA THR A 436 30.15 -16.85 -18.86
C THR A 436 28.78 -16.69 -18.21
N THR A 437 28.68 -16.88 -16.89
CA THR A 437 27.43 -16.77 -16.13
C THR A 437 27.49 -15.72 -15.01
N ALA A 438 26.33 -15.25 -14.57
CA ALA A 438 26.21 -14.38 -13.40
C ALA A 438 26.76 -15.02 -12.11
N ARG A 439 26.63 -16.34 -11.98
CA ARG A 439 27.18 -17.10 -10.85
C ARG A 439 28.70 -17.02 -10.81
N GLU A 440 29.35 -17.23 -11.95
CA GLU A 440 30.80 -17.09 -12.08
C GLU A 440 31.27 -15.65 -11.80
N ARG A 441 30.55 -14.65 -12.32
CA ARG A 441 30.84 -13.23 -12.04
C ARG A 441 30.81 -12.89 -10.55
N LEU A 442 29.89 -13.50 -9.80
CA LEU A 442 29.70 -13.23 -8.37
C LEU A 442 30.64 -14.02 -7.47
N GLU A 443 31.38 -15.00 -7.98
CA GLU A 443 32.32 -15.79 -7.18
C GLU A 443 33.45 -14.92 -6.58
N VAL A 444 33.88 -13.89 -7.32
CA VAL A 444 34.85 -12.90 -6.82
C VAL A 444 34.30 -12.17 -5.59
N HIS A 445 33.01 -11.84 -5.55
CA HIS A 445 32.38 -11.17 -4.41
C HIS A 445 32.24 -12.09 -3.20
N ARG A 446 31.96 -13.38 -3.43
CA ARG A 446 31.74 -14.38 -2.36
C ARG A 446 33.05 -14.86 -1.70
N THR A 447 34.15 -14.77 -2.43
CA THR A 447 35.49 -15.14 -1.93
C THR A 447 36.26 -13.95 -1.34
N ASN A 448 35.86 -12.72 -1.66
CA ASN A 448 36.42 -11.51 -1.07
C ASN A 448 35.87 -11.26 0.36
N PRO A 449 36.71 -11.25 1.41
CA PRO A 449 36.26 -11.08 2.79
C PRO A 449 35.43 -9.82 3.07
N THR A 450 35.63 -8.74 2.30
CA THR A 450 34.91 -7.48 2.44
C THR A 450 33.51 -7.53 1.82
N CYS A 451 33.33 -8.30 0.74
CA CYS A 451 32.08 -8.35 -0.02
C CYS A 451 31.20 -9.55 0.40
N ALA A 452 31.83 -10.64 0.83
CA ALA A 452 31.19 -11.93 1.02
C ALA A 452 30.01 -11.89 1.99
N GLY A 453 30.09 -11.10 3.07
CA GLY A 453 29.02 -11.02 4.08
C GLY A 453 27.66 -10.66 3.50
N CYS A 454 27.58 -9.60 2.69
CA CYS A 454 26.34 -9.18 2.05
C CYS A 454 25.96 -10.10 0.89
N HIS A 455 26.93 -10.55 0.10
CA HIS A 455 26.67 -11.41 -1.06
C HIS A 455 26.19 -12.82 -0.69
N TYR A 456 26.68 -13.41 0.40
CA TYR A 456 26.13 -14.67 0.94
C TYR A 456 24.66 -14.55 1.33
N LEU A 457 24.23 -13.36 1.77
CA LEU A 457 22.85 -13.14 2.18
C LEU A 457 21.90 -12.99 0.97
N MET A 458 22.34 -12.33 -0.10
CA MET A 458 21.49 -11.92 -1.21
C MET A 458 21.59 -12.84 -2.42
N ASP A 459 22.81 -13.13 -2.87
CA ASP A 459 23.05 -13.73 -4.18
C ASP A 459 22.41 -15.11 -4.35
N PRO A 460 22.40 -16.03 -3.37
CA PRO A 460 21.80 -17.36 -3.57
C PRO A 460 20.34 -17.31 -4.06
N MET A 461 19.51 -16.45 -3.46
CA MET A 461 18.11 -16.28 -3.87
C MET A 461 18.00 -15.62 -5.25
N GLY A 462 18.85 -14.63 -5.52
CA GLY A 462 18.86 -13.92 -6.79
C GLY A 462 19.36 -14.77 -7.96
N LEU A 463 20.36 -15.62 -7.73
CA LEU A 463 20.94 -16.52 -8.73
C LEU A 463 19.92 -17.54 -9.21
N SER A 464 19.00 -17.91 -8.35
CA SER A 464 17.92 -18.85 -8.63
C SER A 464 16.85 -18.28 -9.59
N LEU A 465 16.90 -16.97 -9.84
CA LEU A 465 16.08 -16.26 -10.82
C LEU A 465 16.83 -16.01 -12.14
N GLU A 466 18.07 -16.49 -12.30
CA GLU A 466 18.86 -16.21 -13.52
C GLU A 466 18.36 -16.95 -14.77
N ASN A 467 17.43 -17.89 -14.60
CA ASN A 467 16.59 -18.40 -15.69
C ASN A 467 15.67 -17.32 -16.30
N PHE A 468 15.70 -16.09 -15.78
CA PHE A 468 15.09 -14.92 -16.40
C PHE A 468 16.13 -13.82 -16.65
N ASP A 469 16.18 -13.30 -17.88
CA ASP A 469 17.06 -12.19 -18.25
C ASP A 469 16.66 -10.87 -17.58
N GLY A 470 17.39 -9.78 -17.85
CA GLY A 470 17.15 -8.48 -17.22
C GLY A 470 15.80 -7.83 -17.57
N ALA A 471 15.09 -8.35 -18.58
CA ALA A 471 13.74 -7.97 -18.99
C ALA A 471 12.67 -8.97 -18.48
N GLY A 472 13.09 -10.03 -17.81
CA GLY A 472 12.22 -11.06 -17.29
C GLY A 472 11.81 -12.12 -18.31
N ARG A 473 12.47 -12.23 -19.47
CA ARG A 473 12.25 -13.32 -20.42
C ARG A 473 13.00 -14.58 -19.98
N PHE A 474 12.35 -15.74 -20.13
CA PHE A 474 12.95 -17.01 -19.74
C PHE A 474 14.17 -17.37 -20.62
N ARG A 475 15.19 -17.98 -20.01
CA ARG A 475 16.39 -18.50 -20.65
C ARG A 475 16.92 -19.71 -19.88
N GLU A 476 17.51 -20.66 -20.60
CA GLU A 476 18.17 -21.84 -20.01
C GLU A 476 19.69 -21.66 -19.93
N THR A 477 20.23 -20.75 -20.73
CA THR A 477 21.67 -20.49 -20.85
C THR A 477 22.00 -19.01 -20.78
N GLU A 478 23.17 -18.68 -20.27
CA GLU A 478 23.79 -17.36 -20.39
C GLU A 478 25.12 -17.52 -21.14
N ASN A 479 25.32 -16.74 -22.21
CA ASN A 479 26.52 -16.81 -23.06
C ASN A 479 26.87 -18.24 -23.55
N GLY A 480 25.85 -19.10 -23.71
CA GLY A 480 26.01 -20.50 -24.14
C GLY A 480 26.36 -21.50 -23.03
N ALA A 481 26.55 -21.04 -21.79
CA ALA A 481 26.72 -21.89 -20.62
C ALA A 481 25.36 -22.20 -19.96
N GLU A 482 25.19 -23.44 -19.48
CA GLU A 482 24.01 -23.85 -18.70
C GLU A 482 23.95 -23.10 -17.37
N LEU A 483 22.73 -22.79 -16.93
CA LEU A 483 22.49 -22.08 -15.69
C LEU A 483 22.31 -23.05 -14.52
N ASP A 484 23.15 -22.91 -13.50
CA ASP A 484 22.88 -23.44 -12.17
C ASP A 484 22.00 -22.45 -11.40
N ILE A 485 20.73 -22.80 -11.20
CA ILE A 485 19.73 -22.03 -10.46
C ILE A 485 19.43 -22.63 -9.07
N SER A 486 20.27 -23.55 -8.58
CA SER A 486 20.18 -24.04 -7.21
C SER A 486 20.67 -22.99 -6.21
N GLY A 487 20.14 -23.05 -5.00
CA GLY A 487 20.46 -22.08 -3.96
C GLY A 487 20.04 -22.53 -2.57
N GLU A 488 20.14 -21.60 -1.62
CA GLU A 488 19.56 -21.77 -0.30
C GLU A 488 18.90 -20.48 0.18
N LEU A 489 18.01 -20.62 1.16
CA LEU A 489 17.41 -19.53 1.90
C LEU A 489 17.51 -19.86 3.39
N ASP A 490 18.42 -19.19 4.09
CA ASP A 490 18.63 -19.32 5.53
C ASP A 490 18.81 -20.79 5.99
N GLY A 491 19.62 -21.54 5.23
CA GLY A 491 19.93 -22.95 5.48
C GLY A 491 18.93 -23.95 4.88
N ILE A 492 17.90 -23.49 4.17
CA ILE A 492 16.97 -24.34 3.41
C ILE A 492 17.46 -24.41 1.95
N PRO A 493 18.05 -25.54 1.51
CA PRO A 493 18.48 -25.70 0.12
C PRO A 493 17.29 -25.94 -0.82
N TYR A 494 17.46 -25.56 -2.08
CA TYR A 494 16.52 -25.85 -3.17
C TYR A 494 17.25 -25.87 -4.52
N ASP A 495 16.66 -26.57 -5.49
CA ASP A 495 17.31 -26.85 -6.78
C ASP A 495 16.81 -25.95 -7.92
N ASP A 496 15.65 -25.31 -7.76
CA ASP A 496 14.99 -24.56 -8.82
C ASP A 496 14.09 -23.41 -8.30
N ILE A 497 13.40 -22.75 -9.24
CA ILE A 497 12.50 -21.64 -8.95
C ILE A 497 11.28 -22.06 -8.10
N ASN A 498 10.76 -23.28 -8.28
CA ASN A 498 9.66 -23.79 -7.47
C ASN A 498 10.12 -23.99 -6.01
N GLY A 499 11.34 -24.48 -5.83
CA GLY A 499 11.97 -24.60 -4.52
C GLY A 499 12.22 -23.25 -3.84
N LEU A 500 12.69 -22.23 -4.56
CA LEU A 500 12.79 -20.86 -4.03
C LEU A 500 11.40 -20.31 -3.64
N ALA A 501 10.40 -20.48 -4.50
CA ALA A 501 9.03 -20.06 -4.26
C ALA A 501 8.45 -20.70 -2.99
N MET A 502 8.66 -22.01 -2.81
CA MET A 502 8.23 -22.75 -1.62
C MET A 502 9.02 -22.34 -0.37
N ALA A 503 10.32 -22.13 -0.49
CA ALA A 503 11.16 -21.66 0.60
C ALA A 503 10.70 -20.27 1.08
N MET A 504 10.39 -19.36 0.16
CA MET A 504 9.82 -18.03 0.46
C MET A 504 8.44 -18.15 1.10
N ARG A 505 7.53 -18.93 0.50
CA ARG A 505 6.18 -19.17 1.02
C ARG A 505 6.20 -19.62 2.49
N ASN A 506 7.12 -20.53 2.83
CA ASN A 506 7.20 -21.12 4.16
C ASN A 506 8.15 -20.36 5.10
N HIS A 507 8.75 -19.26 4.64
CA HIS A 507 9.71 -18.52 5.44
C HIS A 507 9.01 -17.80 6.61
N PRO A 508 9.45 -17.96 7.87
CA PRO A 508 8.79 -17.34 9.02
C PRO A 508 8.81 -15.81 8.99
N ARG A 509 9.77 -15.22 8.26
CA ARG A 509 9.83 -13.75 8.10
C ARG A 509 8.83 -13.19 7.08
N LEU A 510 8.21 -14.03 6.26
CA LEU A 510 7.32 -13.54 5.21
C LEU A 510 6.05 -12.90 5.78
N SER A 511 5.38 -13.59 6.71
CA SER A 511 4.18 -13.08 7.41
C SER A 511 4.54 -11.93 8.35
N SER A 512 5.56 -12.10 9.19
CA SER A 512 5.97 -11.05 10.14
C SER A 512 6.41 -9.75 9.45
N CYS A 513 7.05 -9.83 8.28
CA CYS A 513 7.39 -8.64 7.52
C CYS A 513 6.14 -7.92 6.99
N LEU A 514 5.19 -8.66 6.40
CA LEU A 514 3.92 -8.09 5.95
C LEU A 514 3.21 -7.36 7.10
N ILE A 515 3.09 -8.00 8.26
CA ILE A 515 2.42 -7.45 9.44
C ILE A 515 3.15 -6.18 9.92
N ASN A 516 4.47 -6.22 9.98
CA ASN A 516 5.29 -5.05 10.31
C ASN A 516 4.99 -3.87 9.37
N ARG A 517 5.00 -4.12 8.05
CA ARG A 517 4.75 -3.07 7.04
C ARG A 517 3.31 -2.55 7.09
N LEU A 518 2.32 -3.43 7.24
CA LEU A 518 0.91 -3.00 7.36
C LEU A 518 0.67 -2.21 8.64
N TYR A 519 1.24 -2.64 9.77
CA TYR A 519 1.12 -1.89 11.03
C TYR A 519 1.80 -0.51 10.93
N ALA A 520 2.98 -0.43 10.32
CA ALA A 520 3.66 0.84 10.05
C ALA A 520 2.85 1.76 9.12
N TYR A 521 2.29 1.20 8.04
CA TYR A 521 1.46 1.91 7.08
C TYR A 521 0.18 2.45 7.74
N GLY A 522 -0.49 1.62 8.54
CA GLY A 522 -1.74 1.95 9.22
C GLY A 522 -1.58 2.94 10.38
N THR A 523 -0.52 2.82 11.18
CA THR A 523 -0.22 3.76 12.27
C THR A 523 0.54 5.00 11.81
N GLY A 524 0.93 5.07 10.53
CA GLY A 524 1.48 6.25 9.89
C GLY A 524 2.95 6.54 10.21
N GLY A 525 3.73 5.52 10.57
CA GLY A 525 5.15 5.67 10.87
C GLY A 525 5.87 4.34 11.12
N PRO A 526 7.20 4.34 11.26
CA PRO A 526 7.97 3.12 11.47
C PRO A 526 7.64 2.48 12.82
N VAL A 527 7.74 1.14 12.87
CA VAL A 527 7.54 0.38 14.11
C VAL A 527 8.75 0.52 15.03
N SER A 528 8.53 0.41 16.34
CA SER A 528 9.59 0.31 17.34
C SER A 528 9.63 -1.09 17.92
N LEU A 529 10.63 -1.90 17.57
CA LEU A 529 10.77 -3.26 18.14
C LEU A 529 10.95 -3.29 19.67
N ARG A 530 11.22 -2.15 20.31
CA ARG A 530 11.22 -2.02 21.78
C ARG A 530 9.80 -2.10 22.36
N PHE A 531 8.82 -1.51 21.68
CA PHE A 531 7.47 -1.35 22.20
C PHE A 531 6.44 -2.19 21.42
N ASP A 532 6.69 -2.45 20.14
CA ASP A 532 5.73 -3.07 19.23
C ASP A 532 5.97 -4.57 19.03
N ARG A 533 7.01 -5.17 19.64
CA ARG A 533 7.35 -6.58 19.44
C ARG A 533 6.22 -7.53 19.84
N GLU A 534 5.63 -7.31 21.02
CA GLU A 534 4.58 -8.19 21.54
C GLU A 534 3.30 -8.09 20.71
N ILE A 535 2.89 -6.87 20.33
CA ILE A 535 1.70 -6.67 19.50
C ILE A 535 1.89 -7.21 18.08
N LEU A 536 3.08 -7.07 17.47
CA LEU A 536 3.37 -7.66 16.16
C LEU A 536 3.33 -9.19 16.21
N GLY A 537 3.85 -9.81 17.28
CA GLY A 537 3.74 -11.25 17.51
C GLY A 537 2.28 -11.70 17.68
N TRP A 538 1.47 -10.93 18.42
CA TRP A 538 0.04 -11.19 18.58
C TRP A 538 -0.73 -11.14 17.25
N PHE A 539 -0.44 -10.16 16.38
CA PHE A 539 -1.01 -10.12 15.04
C PHE A 539 -0.59 -11.32 14.20
N GLU A 540 0.66 -11.80 14.35
CA GLU A 540 1.14 -12.97 13.62
C GLU A 540 0.41 -14.24 14.03
N ASP A 541 0.27 -14.51 15.33
CA ASP A 541 -0.48 -15.66 15.84
C ASP A 541 -1.92 -15.67 15.31
N ARG A 542 -2.56 -14.50 15.27
CA ARG A 542 -3.92 -14.34 14.71
C ARG A 542 -3.97 -14.52 13.20
N PHE A 543 -2.97 -14.00 12.49
CA PHE A 543 -2.89 -14.16 11.04
C PHE A 543 -2.73 -15.63 10.67
N VAL A 544 -1.93 -16.39 11.42
CA VAL A 544 -1.80 -17.84 11.30
C VAL A 544 -3.13 -18.55 11.61
N ALA A 545 -3.76 -18.22 12.74
CA ALA A 545 -5.04 -18.81 13.16
C ALA A 545 -6.17 -18.57 12.16
N LYS A 546 -6.09 -17.45 11.42
CA LYS A 546 -7.03 -17.07 10.37
C LYS A 546 -6.50 -17.39 8.97
N GLU A 547 -5.65 -18.41 8.84
CA GLU A 547 -5.19 -18.96 7.57
C GLU A 547 -4.60 -17.93 6.60
N TYR A 548 -3.88 -16.95 7.14
CA TYR A 548 -3.17 -15.91 6.39
C TYR A 548 -4.08 -15.06 5.47
N LYS A 549 -5.34 -14.87 5.86
CA LYS A 549 -6.33 -14.09 5.09
C LYS A 549 -6.15 -12.59 5.31
N MET A 550 -5.84 -11.87 4.23
CA MET A 550 -5.51 -10.44 4.28
C MET A 550 -6.62 -9.59 4.91
N ARG A 551 -7.88 -9.77 4.51
CA ARG A 551 -9.02 -9.02 5.07
C ARG A 551 -9.15 -9.20 6.58
N ALA A 552 -8.82 -10.39 7.08
CA ALA A 552 -8.89 -10.68 8.50
C ALA A 552 -7.77 -9.99 9.30
N LEU A 553 -6.55 -9.92 8.74
CA LEU A 553 -5.43 -9.15 9.30
C LEU A 553 -5.73 -7.64 9.33
N LEU A 554 -6.24 -7.07 8.22
CA LEU A 554 -6.63 -5.65 8.17
C LEU A 554 -7.69 -5.32 9.23
N ARG A 555 -8.66 -6.22 9.41
CA ARG A 555 -9.70 -6.08 10.43
C ARG A 555 -9.12 -6.11 11.84
N ASP A 556 -8.25 -7.07 12.13
CA ASP A 556 -7.60 -7.16 13.45
C ASP A 556 -6.75 -5.92 13.74
N LEU A 557 -5.97 -5.44 12.77
CA LEU A 557 -5.19 -4.20 12.91
C LEU A 557 -6.10 -3.00 13.18
N ALA A 558 -7.17 -2.81 12.39
CA ALA A 558 -8.05 -1.65 12.49
C ALA A 558 -8.88 -1.61 13.79
N LEU A 559 -9.16 -2.78 14.39
CA LEU A 559 -9.91 -2.89 15.64
C LEU A 559 -9.03 -2.96 16.89
N SER A 560 -7.71 -3.00 16.72
CA SER A 560 -6.81 -3.21 17.84
C SER A 560 -6.73 -1.98 18.74
N GLN A 561 -6.45 -2.22 20.02
CA GLN A 561 -6.09 -1.18 20.97
C GLN A 561 -4.84 -0.44 20.49
N ALA A 562 -3.84 -1.14 19.96
CA ALA A 562 -2.62 -0.54 19.42
C ALA A 562 -2.87 0.53 18.34
N PHE A 563 -3.94 0.36 17.55
CA PHE A 563 -4.32 1.27 16.47
C PHE A 563 -5.02 2.55 16.97
N SER A 564 -5.70 2.49 18.11
CA SER A 564 -6.52 3.58 18.67
C SER A 564 -5.90 4.24 19.92
N ALA A 565 -5.12 3.50 20.71
CA ALA A 565 -4.44 3.99 21.90
C ALA A 565 -3.15 4.74 21.56
N VAL A 566 -2.79 5.68 22.43
CA VAL A 566 -1.65 6.57 22.28
C VAL A 566 -0.71 6.43 23.47
N ARG A 567 0.57 6.16 23.19
CA ARG A 567 1.66 6.23 24.17
C ARG A 567 2.42 7.55 24.04
N SER A 568 2.92 8.06 25.17
CA SER A 568 3.87 9.17 25.15
C SER A 568 5.15 8.75 24.44
N ASP A 569 5.67 9.61 23.56
CA ASP A 569 6.98 9.38 22.96
C ASP A 569 8.06 9.59 24.03
N GLU A 570 8.51 8.51 24.68
CA GLU A 570 9.81 8.53 25.36
C GLU A 570 10.91 8.51 24.30
N SER A 571 11.07 9.62 23.57
CA SER A 571 12.27 9.83 22.76
C SER A 571 13.50 9.75 23.69
N PRO A 572 14.54 8.95 23.37
CA PRO A 572 15.82 9.14 24.01
C PRO A 572 16.26 10.58 23.73
N ALA A 573 16.59 11.34 24.77
CA ALA A 573 17.29 12.60 24.62
C ALA A 573 18.44 12.38 23.63
N ILE A 574 18.47 13.16 22.54
CA ILE A 574 19.63 13.25 21.67
C ILE A 574 20.76 13.84 22.53
N ILE A 575 21.56 12.96 23.15
CA ILE A 575 22.86 13.31 23.71
C ILE A 575 23.81 13.39 22.53
N GLY A 576 24.18 14.62 22.18
CA GLY A 576 25.19 14.84 21.15
C GLY A 576 25.29 16.28 20.67
N ALA A 577 25.18 17.27 21.56
CA ALA A 577 25.82 18.56 21.31
C ALA A 577 27.31 18.28 21.16
N GLY A 578 27.77 18.20 19.91
CA GLY A 578 29.19 18.10 19.58
C GLY A 578 29.92 19.24 20.28
N SER A 579 30.68 18.87 21.31
CA SER A 579 31.68 19.73 21.92
C SER A 579 32.58 20.26 20.80
N GLY A 580 32.62 21.59 20.66
CA GLY A 580 33.38 22.28 19.64
C GLY A 580 34.83 21.79 19.59
N ALA A 581 35.28 21.42 18.39
CA ALA A 581 36.69 21.41 18.07
C ALA A 581 37.14 22.88 17.90
N PRO A 582 38.13 23.38 18.67
CA PRO A 582 38.64 24.71 18.44
C PRO A 582 39.45 24.73 17.14
N ALA A 583 39.19 25.75 16.32
CA ALA A 583 39.98 26.08 15.16
C ALA A 583 41.48 26.16 15.53
N ARG A 584 42.33 25.38 14.87
CA ARG A 584 43.77 25.55 14.95
C ARG A 584 44.16 26.75 14.08
N ASN A 585 44.67 27.77 14.75
CA ASN A 585 45.32 28.92 14.14
C ASN A 585 46.67 28.48 13.54
N PRO A 586 47.03 28.87 12.31
CA PRO A 586 48.34 28.58 11.74
C PRO A 586 49.29 29.72 12.07
N GLU A 587 50.13 29.59 13.10
CA GLU A 587 51.32 30.43 13.25
C GLU A 587 52.29 29.90 14.33
N SER A 588 53.58 29.93 13.97
CA SER A 588 54.79 29.85 14.79
C SER A 588 55.46 28.48 15.08
N GLN A 589 56.64 28.37 14.44
CA GLN A 589 57.85 27.56 14.71
C GLN A 589 57.91 26.11 14.23
#